data_AF-A0A1M6E973-F1
#
_entry.id   AF-A0A1M6E973-F1
#
_cell.length_a   1.000
_cell.length_b   1.000
_cell.length_c   1.000
_cell.angle_alpha   90.00
_cell.angle_beta   90.00
_cell.angle_gamma   90.00
#
_symmetry.space_group_name_H-M   'P 1'
#
loop_
_entity.id
_entity.type
_entity.pdbx_description
1 polymer ?
#
loop_
_entity_poly.entity_id
_entity_poly.type
_entity_poly.pdbx_seq_one_letter_code
_entity_poly.pdbx_strand_id
1 'polypeptide(L)' 'MAEQHHEPGTMDITAQQRVFHGFVKMITRASIVIVVLLILLALVNA' A
#
# COMPACT_ATOMS: atom_id res chain seq x y z
N MET A 1 -4.57 30.62 -23.95
CA MET A 1 -4.51 29.28 -23.36
C MET A 1 -3.33 28.58 -24.01
N ALA A 2 -2.18 28.45 -23.33
CA ALA A 2 -1.06 27.70 -23.89
C ALA A 2 -1.45 26.23 -23.91
N GLU A 3 -1.49 25.60 -25.08
CA GLU A 3 -1.74 24.15 -25.17
C GLU A 3 -0.56 23.43 -24.54
N GLN A 4 -0.73 22.92 -23.32
CA GLN A 4 0.24 22.02 -22.70
C GLN A 4 0.14 20.68 -23.42
N HIS A 5 0.98 20.50 -24.43
CA HIS A 5 1.08 19.28 -25.21
C HIS A 5 1.72 18.18 -24.35
N HIS A 6 0.91 17.56 -23.48
CA HIS A 6 1.33 16.43 -22.65
C HIS A 6 1.17 15.13 -23.42
N GLU A 7 2.25 14.38 -23.63
CA GLU A 7 2.19 13.05 -24.23
C GLU A 7 1.68 12.03 -23.21
N PRO A 8 0.50 11.40 -23.45
CA PRO A 8 -0.05 10.43 -22.51
C PRO A 8 0.93 9.29 -22.22
N GLY A 9 1.09 8.95 -20.93
CA GLY A 9 1.96 7.84 -20.49
C GLY A 9 3.43 8.21 -20.32
N THR A 10 3.83 9.44 -20.63
CA THR A 10 5.21 9.93 -20.41
C THR A 10 5.41 10.62 -19.06
N MET A 11 4.34 10.76 -18.27
CA MET A 11 4.42 11.36 -16.94
C MET A 11 5.35 10.54 -16.03
N ASP A 12 6.24 11.22 -15.30
CA ASP A 12 7.03 10.57 -14.26
C ASP A 12 6.09 10.00 -13.17
N ILE A 13 6.19 8.68 -12.95
CA ILE A 13 5.40 7.95 -11.96
C ILE A 13 6.22 7.50 -10.74
N THR A 14 7.43 8.01 -10.55
CA THR A 14 8.34 7.60 -9.47
C THR A 14 7.71 7.72 -8.08
N ALA A 15 6.91 8.77 -7.84
CA ALA A 15 6.21 8.97 -6.58
C ALA A 15 5.14 7.89 -6.34
N GLN A 16 4.36 7.57 -7.36
CA GLN A 16 3.27 6.59 -7.33
C GLN A 16 3.82 5.19 -7.11
N GLN A 17 4.90 4.82 -7.79
CA GLN A 17 5.59 3.53 -7.59
C GLN A 17 6.10 3.40 -6.14
N ARG A 18 6.73 4.46 -5.61
CA ARG A 18 7.22 4.47 -4.21
C ARG A 18 6.07 4.31 -3.23
N VAL A 19 4.96 5.01 -3.44
CA VAL A 19 3.77 4.90 -2.58
C VAL A 19 3.18 3.49 -2.66
N PHE A 20 3.07 2.90 -3.85
CA PHE A 20 2.56 1.54 -4.02
C PHE A 20 3.41 0.51 -3.29
N HIS A 21 4.73 0.58 -3.41
CA HIS A 21 5.64 -0.30 -2.64
C HIS A 21 5.48 -0.11 -1.13
N GLY A 22 5.35 1.14 -0.68
CA GLY A 22 5.06 1.46 0.73
C GLY A 22 3.72 0.88 1.20
N PHE A 23 2.67 1.02 0.39
CA PHE A 23 1.33 0.52 0.66
C PHE A 23 1.30 -0.99 0.80
N VAL A 24 1.92 -1.73 -0.13
CA VAL A 24 2.00 -3.21 -0.06
C VAL A 24 2.68 -3.63 1.24
N LYS A 25 3.83 -3.03 1.57
CA LYS A 25 4.55 -3.32 2.83
C LYS A 25 3.70 -3.02 4.07
N MET A 26 2.94 -1.92 4.06
CA MET A 26 2.06 -1.54 5.16
C MET A 26 0.94 -2.57 5.34
N ILE A 27 0.24 -2.93 4.27
CA ILE A 27 -0.87 -3.88 4.33
C ILE A 27 -0.38 -5.26 4.72
N THR A 28 0.75 -5.75 4.20
CA THR A 28 1.33 -7.03 4.63
C THR A 28 1.58 -7.06 6.13
N ARG A 29 2.16 -6.00 6.71
CA ARG A 29 2.41 -5.92 8.16
C ARG A 29 1.10 -5.84 8.95
N ALA A 30 0.13 -5.07 8.48
CA ALA A 30 -1.19 -4.97 9.11
C ALA A 30 -1.91 -6.32 9.12
N SER A 31 -1.90 -7.06 8.00
CA SER A 31 -2.48 -8.40 7.90
C SER A 31 -1.82 -9.38 8.88
N ILE A 32 -0.48 -9.37 8.98
CA ILE A 32 0.25 -10.22 9.95
C ILE A 32 -0.19 -9.89 11.38
N VAL A 33 -0.25 -8.60 11.74
CA VAL A 33 -0.68 -8.17 13.08
C VAL A 33 -2.09 -8.64 13.39
N ILE A 34 -3.03 -8.49 12.46
CA ILE A 34 -4.41 -8.96 12.63
C ILE A 34 -4.46 -10.47 12.87
N VAL A 35 -3.75 -11.25 12.05
CA VAL A 35 -3.69 -12.71 12.20
C VAL A 35 -3.11 -13.12 13.57
N VAL A 36 -2.02 -12.48 14.00
CA VAL A 36 -1.41 -12.73 15.31
C VAL A 36 -2.39 -12.38 16.43
N LEU A 37 -3.08 -11.24 16.36
CA LEU A 37 -4.07 -10.85 17.36
C LEU A 37 -5.24 -11.83 17.42
N LEU A 38 -5.73 -12.32 16.28
CA LEU A 38 -6.80 -13.33 16.24
C LEU A 38 -6.36 -14.65 16.88
N ILE A 39 -5.13 -15.10 16.63
CA ILE A 39 -4.57 -16.29 17.29
C ILE A 39 -4.45 -16.06 18.80
N LEU A 40 -3.93 -14.91 19.24
CA LEU A 40 -3.83 -14.59 20.67
C LEU A 40 -5.19 -14.52 21.34
N LEU A 41 -6.18 -13.90 20.71
CA LEU A 41 -7.55 -13.87 21.20
C LEU A 41 -8.11 -15.28 21.34
N ALA A 42 -7.88 -16.15 20.35
CA ALA A 42 -8.29 -17.54 20.41
C ALA A 42 -7.59 -18.31 21.54
N LEU A 43 -6.33 -18.03 21.86
CA LEU A 43 -5.62 -18.72 22.94
C LEU A 43 -6.00 -18.22 24.34
N VAL A 44 -6.27 -16.92 24.49
CA VAL A 44 -6.58 -16.30 25.79
C VAL A 44 -8.06 -16.41 26.15
N ASN A 45 -8.94 -16.44 25.15
CA ASN A 45 -10.39 -16.51 25.29
C ASN A 45 -10.98 -17.81 24.72
N ALA A 46 -10.16 -18.87 24.59
CA ALA A 46 -10.65 -20.25 24.40
C ALA A 46 -11.20 -20.83 25.70
#